data_AF-A0A074X5L8-F1
#
_entry.id   AF-A0A074X5L8-F1
#
_cell.length_a   1.000
_cell.length_b   1.000
_cell.length_c   1.000
_cell.angle_alpha   90.00
_cell.angle_beta   90.00
_cell.angle_gamma   90.00
#
_symmetry.space_group_name_H-M   'P 1'
#
loop_
_entity.id
_entity.type
_entity.pdbx_description
1 polymer ?
#
loop_
_entity_poly.entity_id
_entity_poly.type
_entity_poly.pdbx_seq_one_letter_code
_entity_poly.pdbx_strand_id
1 'polypeptide(L)'
;ETSAREHVFRSLFKRASDTFDAEDFEESERLCRLLLAYTDLSTFHKAGCHRILSLGDRNFLWHAEQAVQQYQHLFYPNGDSTGDHLLSDAQIEIRDSILEDTYRNLAQAEMDHVEIQCDYAERCERFKTIYGYQPTIKDV
;
A
#
# COMPACT_ATOMS: atom_id res chain seq x y z
N GLU A 1 -23.54 -17.77 1.50
CA GLU A 1 -23.25 -17.60 0.06
C GLU A 1 -22.52 -16.27 -0.15
N THR A 2 -21.38 -16.27 -0.83
CA THR A 2 -20.74 -15.03 -1.31
C THR A 2 -21.55 -14.47 -2.47
N SER A 3 -21.91 -13.18 -2.42
CA SER A 3 -22.66 -12.54 -3.50
C SER A 3 -21.87 -12.60 -4.82
N ALA A 4 -22.57 -12.56 -5.96
CA ALA A 4 -21.92 -12.48 -7.28
C ALA A 4 -20.92 -11.31 -7.37
N ARG A 5 -21.20 -10.21 -6.66
CA ARG A 5 -20.31 -9.05 -6.56
C ARG A 5 -19.03 -9.37 -5.80
N GLU A 6 -19.13 -10.04 -4.65
CA GLU A 6 -17.95 -10.45 -3.87
C GLU A 6 -17.05 -11.41 -4.68
N HIS A 7 -17.64 -12.30 -5.48
CA HIS A 7 -16.89 -13.14 -6.40
C HIS A 7 -16.12 -12.31 -7.45
N VAL A 8 -16.74 -11.25 -7.99
CA VAL A 8 -16.08 -10.33 -8.93
C VAL A 8 -14.92 -9.60 -8.25
N PHE A 9 -15.10 -9.08 -7.03
CA PHE A 9 -14.03 -8.42 -6.29
C PHE A 9 -12.84 -9.33 -6.03
N ARG A 10 -13.08 -10.57 -5.56
CA ARG A 10 -12.02 -11.57 -5.38
C ARG A 10 -11.29 -11.88 -6.68
N SER A 11 -12.03 -12.03 -7.78
CA SER A 11 -11.44 -12.33 -9.10
C SER A 11 -10.57 -11.18 -9.61
N LEU A 12 -11.04 -9.94 -9.48
CA LEU A 12 -10.28 -8.75 -9.85
C LEU A 12 -9.05 -8.56 -8.96
N PHE A 13 -9.19 -8.76 -7.66
CA PHE A 13 -8.08 -8.65 -6.72
C PHE A 13 -7.02 -9.70 -7.00
N LYS A 14 -7.43 -10.96 -7.20
CA LYS A 14 -6.51 -12.02 -7.61
C LYS A 14 -5.79 -11.66 -8.90
N ARG A 15 -6.51 -11.16 -9.92
CA ARG A 15 -5.88 -10.71 -11.16
C ARG A 15 -4.87 -9.59 -10.92
N ALA A 16 -5.16 -8.63 -10.04
CA ALA A 16 -4.23 -7.56 -9.69
C ALA A 16 -2.93 -8.12 -9.06
N SER A 17 -3.05 -9.10 -8.17
CA SER A 17 -1.90 -9.82 -7.61
C SER A 17 -1.14 -10.62 -8.66
N ASP A 18 -1.83 -11.42 -9.47
CA ASP A 18 -1.21 -12.23 -10.54
C ASP A 18 -0.44 -11.33 -11.54
N THR A 19 -0.97 -10.14 -11.88
CA THR A 19 -0.28 -9.17 -12.75
C THR A 19 0.89 -8.49 -12.05
N PHE A 20 0.81 -8.26 -10.73
CA PHE A 20 1.92 -7.72 -9.95
C PHE A 20 3.10 -8.69 -9.93
N ASP A 21 2.82 -9.97 -9.66
CA ASP A 21 3.83 -11.04 -9.64
C ASP A 21 4.44 -11.27 -11.03
N ALA A 22 3.69 -10.96 -12.10
CA ALA A 22 4.17 -10.97 -13.48
C ALA A 22 4.89 -9.68 -13.91
N GLU A 23 5.15 -8.75 -12.98
CA GLU A 23 5.77 -7.43 -13.22
C GLU A 23 5.00 -6.51 -14.16
N ASP A 24 3.72 -6.81 -14.44
CA ASP A 24 2.78 -5.90 -15.11
C ASP A 24 2.19 -4.93 -14.07
N PHE A 25 3.06 -4.04 -13.58
CA PHE A 25 2.72 -3.09 -12.53
C PHE A 25 1.63 -2.11 -12.98
N GLU A 26 1.64 -1.67 -14.25
CA GLU A 26 0.63 -0.74 -14.75
C GLU A 26 -0.79 -1.34 -14.66
N GLU A 27 -0.97 -2.58 -15.11
CA GLU A 27 -2.26 -3.25 -15.02
C GLU A 27 -2.65 -3.56 -13.56
N SER A 28 -1.68 -4.00 -12.75
CA SER A 28 -1.92 -4.26 -11.33
C SER A 28 -2.41 -3.02 -10.59
N GLU A 29 -1.73 -1.89 -10.77
CA GLU A 29 -2.12 -0.63 -10.17
C GLU A 29 -3.47 -0.14 -10.70
N ARG A 30 -3.74 -0.29 -12.01
CA ARG A 30 -5.02 0.09 -12.61
C ARG A 30 -6.17 -0.71 -11.98
N LEU A 31 -5.99 -2.01 -11.76
CA LEU A 31 -6.98 -2.88 -11.11
C LEU A 31 -7.16 -2.51 -9.64
N CYS A 32 -6.08 -2.22 -8.90
CA CYS A 32 -6.16 -1.80 -7.50
C CYS A 32 -6.94 -0.48 -7.36
N ARG A 33 -6.65 0.52 -8.21
CA ARG A 33 -7.38 1.80 -8.21
C ARG A 33 -8.85 1.63 -8.60
N LEU A 34 -9.15 0.76 -9.56
CA LEU A 34 -10.52 0.40 -9.92
C LEU A 34 -11.27 -0.22 -8.73
N LEU A 35 -10.65 -1.16 -8.02
CA LEU A 35 -11.23 -1.79 -6.84
C LEU A 35 -11.50 -0.76 -5.74
N LEU A 36 -10.54 0.12 -5.44
CA LEU A 36 -10.67 1.15 -4.41
C LEU A 36 -11.78 2.18 -4.70
N ALA A 37 -12.25 2.28 -5.95
CA ALA A 37 -13.40 3.12 -6.29
C ALA A 37 -14.74 2.57 -5.77
N TYR A 38 -14.81 1.29 -5.40
CA TYR A 38 -16.03 0.67 -4.87
C TYR A 38 -16.14 0.84 -3.36
N THR A 39 -17.19 1.54 -2.91
CA THR A 39 -17.43 1.83 -1.49
C THR A 39 -17.66 0.57 -0.66
N ASP A 40 -18.30 -0.43 -1.27
CA ASP A 40 -18.66 -1.72 -0.67
C ASP A 40 -17.56 -2.78 -0.79
N LEU A 41 -16.36 -2.42 -1.26
CA LEU A 41 -15.20 -3.30 -1.25
C LEU A 41 -14.83 -3.66 0.20
N SER A 42 -14.57 -4.95 0.44
CA SER A 42 -14.19 -5.44 1.77
C SER A 42 -12.88 -4.80 2.26
N THR A 43 -12.75 -4.65 3.58
CA THR A 43 -11.54 -4.12 4.23
C THR A 43 -10.29 -4.91 3.82
N PHE A 44 -10.40 -6.24 3.69
CA PHE A 44 -9.29 -7.09 3.24
C PHE A 44 -8.81 -6.71 1.83
N HIS A 45 -9.72 -6.57 0.87
CA HIS A 45 -9.34 -6.19 -0.49
C HIS A 45 -8.83 -4.74 -0.57
N LYS A 46 -9.41 -3.82 0.21
CA LYS A 46 -8.93 -2.43 0.32
C LYS A 46 -7.48 -2.40 0.83
N ALA A 47 -7.20 -3.11 1.92
CA ALA A 47 -5.87 -3.23 2.50
C ALA A 47 -4.87 -3.81 1.50
N GLY A 48 -5.24 -4.90 0.81
CA GLY A 48 -4.41 -5.52 -0.22
C GLY A 48 -4.12 -4.60 -1.41
N CYS A 49 -5.10 -3.84 -1.88
CA CYS A 49 -4.91 -2.87 -2.96
C CYS A 49 -3.94 -1.76 -2.54
N HIS A 50 -4.07 -1.25 -1.32
CA HIS A 50 -3.15 -0.26 -0.77
C HIS A 50 -1.73 -0.83 -0.59
N ARG A 51 -1.59 -2.09 -0.15
CA ARG A 51 -0.28 -2.76 -0.05
C ARG A 51 0.41 -2.93 -1.41
N ILE A 52 -0.34 -3.22 -2.48
CA ILE A 52 0.22 -3.28 -3.84
C ILE A 52 0.66 -1.89 -4.29
N LEU A 53 -0.22 -0.89 -4.13
CA LEU A 53 0.05 0.49 -4.55
C LEU A 53 1.19 1.16 -3.75
N SER A 54 1.47 0.70 -2.54
CA SER A 54 2.59 1.22 -1.74
C SER A 54 3.96 0.83 -2.28
N LEU A 55 4.03 -0.09 -3.24
CA LEU A 55 5.26 -0.53 -3.89
C LEU A 55 5.48 0.16 -5.25
N GLY A 56 4.57 1.05 -5.66
CA GLY A 56 4.71 1.87 -6.87
C GLY A 56 5.29 3.25 -6.59
N ASP A 57 5.27 4.13 -7.59
CA ASP A 57 5.97 5.42 -7.51
C ASP A 57 5.13 6.56 -6.91
N ARG A 58 3.80 6.42 -6.90
CA ARG A 58 2.88 7.53 -6.62
C ARG A 58 2.17 7.35 -5.28
N ASN A 59 2.32 8.35 -4.41
CA ASN A 59 1.70 8.38 -3.07
C ASN A 59 1.98 7.08 -2.30
N PHE A 60 3.16 6.48 -2.52
CA PHE A 60 3.51 5.16 -2.01
C PHE A 60 3.48 5.11 -0.48
N LEU A 61 3.99 6.16 0.18
CA LEU A 61 3.92 6.31 1.64
C LEU A 61 2.48 6.34 2.15
N TRP A 62 1.61 7.17 1.53
CA TRP A 62 0.20 7.24 1.91
C TRP A 62 -0.49 5.88 1.75
N HIS A 63 -0.20 5.16 0.67
CA HIS A 63 -0.73 3.82 0.45
C HIS A 63 -0.21 2.81 1.49
N ALA A 64 1.05 2.90 1.91
CA ALA A 64 1.59 2.04 2.96
C ALA A 64 0.87 2.28 4.31
N GLU A 65 0.69 3.55 4.68
CA GLU A 65 -0.06 3.94 5.89
C GLU A 65 -1.50 3.40 5.86
N GLN A 66 -2.18 3.55 4.73
CA GLN A 66 -3.54 3.03 4.55
C GLN A 66 -3.58 1.49 4.64
N ALA A 67 -2.59 0.78 4.07
CA ALA A 67 -2.55 -0.67 4.16
C ALA A 67 -2.46 -1.14 5.63
N VAL A 68 -1.56 -0.53 6.42
CA VAL A 68 -1.43 -0.82 7.87
C VAL A 68 -2.74 -0.53 8.59
N GLN A 69 -3.33 0.65 8.39
CA GLN A 69 -4.57 1.05 9.05
C GLN A 69 -5.71 0.06 8.78
N GLN A 70 -5.87 -0.37 7.53
CA GLN A 70 -6.95 -1.27 7.13
C GLN A 70 -6.73 -2.70 7.66
N TYR A 71 -5.50 -3.23 7.61
CA TYR A 71 -5.22 -4.56 8.20
C TYR A 71 -5.32 -4.57 9.72
N GLN A 72 -4.83 -3.52 10.40
CA GLN A 72 -5.04 -3.37 11.85
C GLN A 72 -6.52 -3.34 12.19
N HIS A 73 -7.33 -2.55 11.48
CA HIS A 73 -8.77 -2.50 11.73
C HIS A 73 -9.47 -3.83 11.43
N LEU A 74 -9.02 -4.56 10.41
CA LEU A 74 -9.57 -5.87 10.05
C LEU A 74 -9.30 -6.92 11.14
N PHE A 75 -8.08 -6.95 11.67
CA PHE A 75 -7.63 -8.01 12.58
C PHE A 75 -7.82 -7.66 14.06
N TYR A 76 -7.78 -6.37 14.40
CA TYR A 76 -7.91 -5.84 15.76
C TYR A 76 -8.92 -4.67 15.78
N PRO A 77 -10.21 -4.91 15.47
CA PRO A 77 -11.21 -3.84 15.36
C PRO A 77 -11.40 -3.03 16.66
N ASN A 78 -11.07 -3.61 17.82
CA ASN A 78 -11.12 -2.96 19.13
C ASN A 78 -9.73 -2.68 19.73
N GLY A 79 -8.66 -2.84 18.96
CA GLY A 79 -7.27 -2.72 19.43
C GLY A 79 -6.72 -3.96 20.15
N ASP A 80 -7.56 -4.94 20.46
CA ASP A 80 -7.17 -6.17 21.16
C ASP A 80 -7.42 -7.43 20.33
N SER A 81 -6.65 -8.49 20.61
CA SER A 81 -6.73 -9.82 20.01
C SER A 81 -7.89 -10.67 20.56
N THR A 82 -8.98 -10.03 20.99
CA THR A 82 -10.07 -10.66 21.76
C THR A 82 -10.76 -11.82 21.03
N GLY A 83 -10.57 -11.96 19.71
CA GLY A 83 -11.08 -13.05 18.88
C GLY A 83 -10.07 -14.17 18.56
N ASP A 84 -8.83 -14.10 19.01
CA ASP A 84 -7.77 -15.05 18.60
C ASP A 84 -8.06 -16.48 19.02
N HIS A 85 -8.76 -16.67 20.14
CA HIS A 85 -9.20 -17.99 20.62
C HIS A 85 -10.16 -18.72 19.66
N LEU A 86 -10.71 -18.02 18.66
CA LEU A 86 -11.59 -18.58 17.62
C LEU A 86 -10.83 -18.91 16.33
N LEU A 87 -9.56 -18.52 16.22
CA LEU A 87 -8.72 -18.76 15.07
C LEU A 87 -7.88 -20.03 15.28
N SER A 88 -7.61 -20.75 14.20
CA SER A 88 -6.58 -21.80 14.23
C SER A 88 -5.19 -21.17 14.22
N ASP A 89 -4.18 -21.92 14.68
CA ASP A 89 -2.78 -21.49 14.65
C ASP A 89 -2.35 -21.04 13.24
N ALA A 90 -2.77 -21.77 12.20
CA ALA A 90 -2.49 -21.41 10.81
C ALA A 90 -3.11 -20.06 10.40
N GLN A 91 -4.31 -19.72 10.92
CA GLN A 91 -4.93 -18.43 10.64
C GLN A 91 -4.21 -17.28 11.35
N ILE A 92 -3.74 -17.53 12.58
CA ILE A 92 -2.92 -16.59 13.35
C ILE A 92 -1.60 -16.34 12.62
N GLU A 93 -0.92 -17.39 12.17
CA GLU A 93 0.34 -17.29 11.41
C GLU A 93 0.17 -16.47 10.12
N ILE A 94 -0.89 -16.73 9.35
CA ILE A 94 -1.18 -15.97 8.11
C ILE A 94 -1.43 -14.50 8.43
N ARG A 95 -2.23 -14.21 9.47
CA ARG A 95 -2.50 -12.82 9.90
C ARG A 95 -1.20 -12.11 10.29
N ASP A 96 -0.40 -12.73 11.14
CA ASP A 96 0.81 -12.12 11.68
C ASP A 96 1.83 -11.89 10.55
N SER A 97 1.94 -12.82 9.61
CA SER A 97 2.76 -12.66 8.40
C SER A 97 2.29 -11.48 7.53
N ILE A 98 0.97 -11.32 7.31
CA ILE A 98 0.43 -10.18 6.55
C ILE A 98 0.75 -8.85 7.24
N LEU A 99 0.58 -8.77 8.56
CA LEU A 99 0.87 -7.56 9.32
C LEU A 99 2.36 -7.24 9.31
N GLU A 100 3.21 -8.22 9.54
CA GLU A 100 4.67 -8.05 9.52
C GLU A 100 5.15 -7.54 8.16
N ASP A 101 4.68 -8.14 7.06
CA ASP A 101 4.93 -7.65 5.70
C ASP A 101 4.50 -6.20 5.52
N THR A 102 3.30 -5.86 5.98
CA THR A 102 2.74 -4.53 5.78
C THR A 102 3.52 -3.47 6.59
N TYR A 103 3.95 -3.79 7.81
CA TYR A 103 4.81 -2.90 8.60
C TYR A 103 6.20 -2.74 7.97
N ARG A 104 6.79 -3.81 7.45
CA ARG A 104 8.05 -3.72 6.71
C ARG A 104 7.93 -2.78 5.50
N ASN A 105 6.85 -2.91 4.74
CA ASN A 105 6.60 -2.03 3.60
C ASN A 105 6.42 -0.57 4.02
N LEU A 106 5.72 -0.29 5.13
CA LEU A 106 5.62 1.07 5.66
C LEU A 106 6.97 1.62 6.09
N ALA A 107 7.76 0.86 6.86
CA ALA A 107 9.08 1.30 7.29
C ALA A 107 10.00 1.62 6.10
N GLN A 108 9.97 0.80 5.05
CA GLN A 108 10.72 1.06 3.82
C GLN A 108 10.20 2.33 3.12
N ALA A 109 8.88 2.49 2.98
CA ALA A 109 8.29 3.68 2.38
C ALA A 109 8.63 4.98 3.15
N GLU A 110 8.69 4.93 4.48
CA GLU A 110 9.12 6.06 5.30
C GLU A 110 10.58 6.42 5.03
N MET A 111 11.47 5.42 4.93
CA MET A 111 12.88 5.62 4.60
C MET A 111 13.05 6.22 3.19
N ASP A 112 12.41 5.62 2.18
CA ASP A 112 12.48 6.08 0.80
C ASP A 112 11.93 7.51 0.66
N HIS A 113 10.86 7.83 1.39
CA HIS A 113 10.29 9.18 1.39
C HIS A 113 11.29 10.21 1.94
N VAL A 114 12.00 9.89 3.02
CA VAL A 114 13.03 10.76 3.59
C VAL A 114 14.21 10.91 2.64
N GLU A 115 14.68 9.82 2.03
CA GLU A 115 15.78 9.83 1.06
C GLU A 115 15.45 10.73 -0.15
N ILE A 116 14.26 10.57 -0.73
CA ILE A 116 13.79 11.41 -1.85
C ILE A 116 13.74 12.90 -1.45
N GLN A 117 13.27 13.21 -0.24
CA GLN A 117 13.24 14.60 0.25
C GLN A 117 14.65 15.17 0.43
N CYS A 118 15.59 14.39 0.97
CA CYS A 118 16.98 14.78 1.11
C CYS A 118 17.64 15.04 -0.25
N ASP A 119 17.48 14.12 -1.20
CA ASP A 119 18.00 14.24 -2.56
C ASP A 119 17.44 15.47 -3.28
N TYR A 120 16.13 15.71 -3.14
CA TYR A 120 15.48 16.89 -3.71
C TYR A 120 16.06 18.18 -3.11
N ALA A 121 16.24 18.23 -1.78
CA ALA A 121 16.83 19.38 -1.11
C ALA A 121 18.28 19.63 -1.55
N GLU A 122 19.10 18.58 -1.67
CA GLU A 122 20.49 18.70 -2.15
C GLU A 122 20.52 19.24 -3.59
N ARG A 123 19.66 18.72 -4.47
CA ARG A 123 19.53 19.22 -5.85
C ARG A 123 19.16 20.70 -5.90
N CYS A 124 18.26 21.14 -5.02
CA CYS A 124 17.85 22.54 -4.93
C CYS A 124 18.99 23.45 -4.48
N GLU A 125 19.73 23.06 -3.43
CA GLU A 125 20.87 23.85 -2.94
C GLU A 125 22.02 23.90 -3.95
N ARG A 126 22.29 22.79 -4.65
CA ARG A 126 23.27 22.76 -5.74
C ARG A 126 22.86 23.69 -6.89
N PHE A 127 21.59 23.66 -7.31
CA PHE A 127 21.07 24.57 -8.33
C PHE A 127 21.26 26.03 -7.92
N LYS A 128 20.85 26.39 -6.71
CA LYS A 128 20.98 27.75 -6.17
C LYS A 128 22.44 28.21 -6.10
N THR A 129 23.36 27.32 -5.75
CA THR A 129 24.80 27.61 -5.72
C THR A 129 25.35 27.92 -7.11
N ILE A 130 24.89 27.20 -8.15
CA ILE A 130 25.35 27.37 -9.53
C ILE A 130 24.74 28.62 -10.19
N TYR A 131 23.44 28.84 -10.00
CA TYR A 131 22.69 29.83 -10.76
C TYR A 131 22.32 31.09 -9.97
N GLY A 132 22.45 31.08 -8.64
CA GLY A 132 22.20 32.24 -7.79
C GLY A 132 20.72 32.57 -7.52
N TYR A 133 19.79 31.70 -7.94
CA TYR A 133 18.35 31.84 -7.67
C TYR A 133 17.69 30.49 -7.35
N GLN A 134 16.45 30.54 -6.86
CA GLN A 134 15.69 29.35 -6.47
C GLN A 134 15.19 28.58 -7.70
N PRO A 135 15.32 27.24 -7.75
CA PRO A 135 14.83 26.47 -8.87
C PRO A 135 13.30 26.48 -8.95
N THR A 136 12.77 26.41 -10.17
CA THR A 136 11.34 26.18 -10.44
C THR A 136 11.07 24.69 -10.66
N ILE A 137 9.80 24.29 -10.76
CA ILE A 137 9.40 22.90 -11.08
C ILE A 137 10.01 22.41 -12.41
N LYS A 138 10.38 23.32 -13.32
CA LYS A 138 11.02 22.95 -14.60
C LYS A 138 12.52 22.70 -14.48
N ASP A 139 13.13 23.12 -13.38
CA ASP A 139 14.58 23.13 -13.18
C ASP A 139 15.08 21.95 -12.33
N VAL A 140 14.17 21.23 -11.65
CA VAL A 140 14.47 20.08 -10.77
C VAL A 140 13.78 18.82 -11.26
#